data_AF-A0A4R6U1P9-F1
#
_entry.id   AF-A0A4R6U1P9-F1
#
_cell.length_a   1.000
_cell.length_b   1.000
_cell.length_c   1.000
_cell.angle_alpha   90.00
_cell.angle_beta   90.00
_cell.angle_gamma   90.00
#
_symmetry.space_group_name_H-M   'P 1'
#
loop_
_entity.id
_entity.type
_entity.pdbx_description
1 polymer ?
#
loop_
_entity_poly.entity_id
_entity_poly.type
_entity_poly.pdbx_seq_one_letter_code
_entity_poly.pdbx_strand_id
1 'polypeptide(L)'
;MKYENTLRKLCRQPKLTIEQIQSAFRKCNSIEVEVTASNIGRNGFSIQTDEGLCFVTERPIRYLNSRWGRVTGLQERMLDLAIPVPLYVGEGTLVKDIHRIQNSQKPLNEANLWLHETFTSEIAAAYFNKYLCASESFSEYKTIIFESIEAYYLGLDHIAIMSLFPVFEAGLRNIQRKVLNKDPSNVSAAEFEKGLKELILTWGRGRLSQYVWHPGKGYNKQVEIDFFTHTNPQCDVINAFRLFFSGVLYKSSHRGGSLNGFNRHLVVHLLRNDFNEPSNYARIFLALTQVTFIESLQNTNVPFSWRGVNEDDRKISNYMRTLTDQFFLPRRKILRGICDY
;
A
#
# COMPACT_ATOMS: atom_id res chain seq x y z
N MET A 1 2.50 7.47 -31.95
CA MET A 1 3.75 8.24 -31.90
C MET A 1 4.71 7.70 -32.94
N LYS A 2 5.28 8.56 -33.79
CA LYS A 2 6.23 8.24 -34.88
C LYS A 2 7.46 7.47 -34.39
N TYR A 3 8.00 7.82 -33.22
CA TYR A 3 9.26 7.24 -32.71
C TYR A 3 9.10 6.04 -31.76
N GLU A 4 7.88 5.53 -31.58
CA GLU A 4 7.60 4.51 -30.57
C GLU A 4 8.50 3.27 -30.71
N ASN A 5 8.74 2.80 -31.94
CA ASN A 5 9.58 1.63 -32.19
C ASN A 5 11.04 1.83 -31.76
N THR A 6 11.61 3.02 -32.01
CA THR A 6 12.98 3.37 -31.62
C THR A 6 13.08 3.50 -30.10
N LEU A 7 12.13 4.21 -29.49
CA LEU A 7 12.06 4.39 -28.03
C LEU A 7 11.91 3.04 -27.30
N ARG A 8 11.05 2.13 -27.80
CA ARG A 8 10.88 0.78 -27.25
C ARG A 8 12.15 -0.06 -27.36
N LYS A 9 12.93 0.08 -28.43
CA LYS A 9 14.23 -0.60 -28.59
C LYS A 9 15.24 -0.06 -27.57
N LEU A 10 15.30 1.25 -27.38
CA LEU A 10 16.19 1.89 -26.39
C LEU A 10 15.88 1.39 -24.96
N CYS A 11 14.62 1.32 -24.56
CA CYS A 11 14.22 0.84 -23.23
C CYS A 11 14.58 -0.64 -22.92
N ARG A 12 15.03 -1.42 -23.92
CA ARG A 12 15.49 -2.80 -23.75
C ARG A 12 17.00 -2.91 -23.60
N GLN A 13 17.75 -1.85 -23.91
CA GLN A 13 19.21 -1.89 -23.87
C GLN A 13 19.70 -1.97 -22.42
N PRO A 14 20.74 -2.76 -22.10
CA PRO A 14 21.20 -2.96 -20.73
C PRO A 14 21.61 -1.67 -20.00
N LYS A 15 22.16 -0.70 -20.73
CA LYS A 15 22.52 0.65 -20.26
C LYS A 15 22.48 1.59 -21.46
N LEU A 16 21.90 2.77 -21.28
CA LEU A 16 21.87 3.82 -22.30
C LEU A 16 22.90 4.91 -22.01
N THR A 17 23.47 5.47 -23.07
CA THR A 17 24.21 6.74 -23.07
C THR A 17 23.59 7.71 -24.07
N ILE A 18 23.96 8.98 -23.99
CA ILE A 18 23.49 10.03 -24.91
C ILE A 18 23.83 9.67 -26.36
N GLU A 19 25.05 9.21 -26.61
CA GLU A 19 25.54 8.87 -27.95
C GLU A 19 24.76 7.69 -28.54
N GLN A 20 24.42 6.70 -27.71
CA GLN A 20 23.62 5.54 -28.14
C GLN A 20 22.21 5.96 -28.54
N ILE A 21 21.59 6.87 -27.79
CA ILE A 21 20.26 7.40 -28.10
C ILE A 21 20.31 8.20 -29.40
N GLN A 22 21.22 9.15 -29.52
CA GLN A 22 21.38 9.96 -30.73
C GLN A 22 21.67 9.09 -31.96
N SER A 23 22.55 8.09 -31.83
CA SER A 23 22.86 7.14 -32.91
C SER A 23 21.64 6.32 -33.33
N ALA A 24 20.79 5.90 -32.38
CA ALA A 24 19.57 5.16 -32.70
C ALA A 24 18.56 6.00 -33.50
N PHE A 25 18.38 7.27 -33.14
CA PHE A 25 17.49 8.18 -33.89
C PHE A 25 18.03 8.50 -35.29
N ARG A 26 19.34 8.76 -35.43
CA ARG A 26 19.95 8.96 -36.76
C ARG A 26 19.80 7.73 -37.65
N LYS A 27 20.05 6.53 -37.10
CA LYS A 27 19.99 5.26 -37.87
C LYS A 27 18.57 4.81 -38.20
N CYS A 28 17.63 4.91 -37.27
CA CYS A 28 16.29 4.35 -37.44
C CYS A 28 15.27 5.36 -37.98
N ASN A 29 15.53 6.67 -37.84
CA ASN A 29 14.57 7.71 -38.17
C ASN A 29 15.16 8.84 -39.01
N SER A 30 16.46 8.82 -39.32
CA SER A 30 17.15 9.84 -40.13
C SER A 30 16.98 11.26 -39.59
N ILE A 31 16.89 11.41 -38.27
CA ILE A 31 16.80 12.71 -37.60
C ILE A 31 17.87 12.86 -36.52
N GLU A 32 18.21 14.11 -36.22
CA GLU A 32 18.94 14.47 -35.01
C GLU A 32 17.97 14.86 -33.91
N VAL A 33 18.28 14.46 -32.69
CA VAL A 33 17.48 14.76 -31.49
C VAL A 33 18.38 15.34 -30.43
N GLU A 34 17.86 16.32 -29.69
CA GLU A 34 18.52 16.82 -28.49
C GLU A 34 18.24 15.85 -27.33
N VAL A 35 19.31 15.41 -26.67
CA VAL A 35 19.24 14.43 -25.58
C VAL A 35 19.95 15.03 -24.38
N THR A 36 19.22 15.14 -23.27
CA THR A 36 19.74 15.66 -22.01
C THR A 36 19.60 14.62 -20.91
N ALA A 37 20.64 14.46 -20.09
CA ALA A 37 20.54 13.63 -18.90
C ALA A 37 19.51 14.24 -17.94
N SER A 38 18.64 13.40 -17.38
CA SER A 38 17.54 13.84 -16.51
C SER A 38 17.32 12.83 -15.39
N ASN A 39 16.85 13.33 -14.25
CA ASN A 39 16.46 12.51 -13.11
C ASN A 39 15.06 12.92 -12.64
N ILE A 40 14.09 12.04 -12.86
CA ILE A 40 12.68 12.22 -12.46
C ILE A 40 12.31 11.31 -11.27
N GLY A 41 13.27 11.07 -10.40
CA GLY A 41 13.25 9.99 -9.39
C GLY A 41 14.07 8.77 -9.82
N ARG A 42 14.35 8.65 -11.13
CA ARG A 42 15.33 7.70 -11.68
C ARG A 42 16.17 8.37 -12.77
N ASN A 43 17.43 7.99 -12.83
CA ASN A 43 18.35 8.40 -13.88
C ASN A 43 17.82 7.94 -15.24
N GLY A 44 17.88 8.84 -16.20
CA GLY A 44 17.48 8.62 -17.58
C GLY A 44 17.82 9.80 -18.46
N PHE A 45 17.09 9.90 -19.56
CA PHE A 45 17.35 10.88 -20.60
C PHE A 45 16.03 11.47 -21.10
N SER A 46 15.98 12.80 -21.13
CA SER A 46 14.95 13.56 -21.84
C SER A 46 15.37 13.70 -23.30
N ILE A 47 14.47 13.40 -24.23
CA ILE A 47 14.72 13.42 -25.67
C ILE A 47 13.73 14.37 -26.31
N GLN A 48 14.21 15.49 -26.83
CA GLN A 48 13.37 16.43 -27.57
C GLN A 48 13.17 15.93 -29.00
N THR A 49 11.91 15.76 -29.39
CA THR A 49 11.50 15.37 -30.75
C THR A 49 10.54 16.41 -31.34
N ASP A 50 10.21 16.29 -32.62
CA ASP A 50 9.15 17.07 -33.29
C ASP A 50 7.74 16.72 -32.78
N GLU A 51 7.53 15.55 -32.15
CA GLU A 51 6.27 15.17 -31.50
C GLU A 51 6.19 15.60 -30.02
N GLY A 52 7.27 16.15 -29.47
CA GLY A 52 7.38 16.58 -28.07
C GLY A 52 8.48 15.86 -27.29
N LEU A 53 8.46 16.05 -25.97
CA LEU A 53 9.50 15.55 -25.06
C LEU A 53 9.24 14.10 -24.66
N CYS A 54 10.23 13.23 -24.84
CA CYS A 54 10.18 11.83 -24.42
C CYS A 54 11.11 11.58 -23.24
N PHE A 55 10.82 10.56 -22.44
CA PHE A 55 11.72 10.07 -21.41
C PHE A 55 12.07 8.60 -21.61
N VAL A 56 13.34 8.25 -21.42
CA VAL A 56 13.81 6.86 -21.30
C VAL A 56 14.68 6.72 -20.05
N THR A 57 14.56 5.62 -19.32
CA THR A 57 15.42 5.33 -18.17
C THR A 57 16.81 4.88 -18.61
N GLU A 58 17.85 5.18 -17.81
CA GLU A 58 19.24 4.77 -18.10
C GLU A 58 19.38 3.24 -18.21
N ARG A 59 18.56 2.52 -17.43
CA ARG A 59 18.48 1.06 -17.38
C ARG A 59 17.04 0.61 -17.65
N PRO A 60 16.80 -0.58 -18.22
CA PRO A 60 15.45 -1.11 -18.46
C PRO A 60 14.64 -1.25 -17.17
N ILE A 61 13.31 -1.08 -17.25
CA ILE A 61 12.42 -1.27 -16.10
C ILE A 61 12.60 -2.65 -15.44
N ARG A 62 12.82 -3.71 -16.24
CA ARG A 62 13.13 -5.06 -15.71
C ARG A 62 14.39 -5.09 -14.84
N TYR A 63 15.43 -4.35 -15.23
CA TYR A 63 16.65 -4.22 -14.42
C TYR A 63 16.35 -3.43 -13.15
N LEU A 64 15.56 -2.36 -13.25
CA LEU A 64 15.19 -1.56 -12.09
C LEU A 64 14.39 -2.39 -11.07
N ASN A 65 13.41 -3.18 -11.54
CA ASN A 65 12.62 -4.07 -10.70
C ASN A 65 13.45 -5.08 -9.90
N SER A 66 14.58 -5.55 -10.43
CA SER A 66 15.41 -6.57 -9.78
C SER A 66 16.54 -6.02 -8.91
N ARG A 67 16.95 -4.77 -9.10
CA ARG A 67 18.12 -4.18 -8.42
C ARG A 67 17.78 -3.05 -7.46
N TRP A 68 16.64 -2.39 -7.62
CA TRP A 68 16.27 -1.26 -6.80
C TRP A 68 15.14 -1.60 -5.83
N GLY A 69 15.32 -1.16 -4.58
CA GLY A 69 14.28 -1.22 -3.56
C GLY A 69 13.07 -0.38 -3.95
N ARG A 70 11.89 -0.93 -3.65
CA ARG A 70 10.57 -0.33 -3.78
C ARG A 70 9.70 -0.83 -2.64
N VAL A 71 8.76 -0.02 -2.21
CA VAL A 71 7.68 -0.41 -1.29
C VAL A 71 6.90 -1.58 -1.88
N THR A 72 6.67 -1.60 -3.20
CA THR A 72 6.09 -2.75 -3.91
C THR A 72 6.85 -4.05 -3.60
N GLY A 73 8.18 -4.06 -3.76
CA GLY A 73 8.99 -5.27 -3.55
C GLY A 73 9.06 -5.68 -2.07
N LEU A 74 8.99 -4.72 -1.16
CA LEU A 74 8.86 -4.99 0.27
C LEU A 74 7.50 -5.64 0.58
N GLN A 75 6.41 -5.13 0.01
CA GLN A 75 5.08 -5.70 0.21
C GLN A 75 4.96 -7.13 -0.34
N GLU A 76 5.58 -7.43 -1.49
CA GLU A 76 5.65 -8.80 -2.04
C GLU A 76 6.24 -9.79 -1.02
N ARG A 77 7.29 -9.38 -0.31
CA ARG A 77 7.91 -10.18 0.76
C ARG A 77 7.01 -10.33 1.99
N MET A 78 6.13 -9.36 2.23
CA MET A 78 5.25 -9.33 3.40
C MET A 78 3.89 -10.02 3.19
N LEU A 79 3.59 -10.51 1.99
CA LEU A 79 2.28 -11.12 1.68
C LEU A 79 1.96 -12.32 2.58
N ASP A 80 2.93 -13.21 2.80
CA ASP A 80 2.73 -14.40 3.64
C ASP A 80 2.60 -14.07 5.13
N LEU A 81 3.09 -12.90 5.55
CA LEU A 81 2.95 -12.37 6.91
C LEU A 81 1.61 -11.64 7.12
N ALA A 82 0.86 -11.41 6.04
CA ALA A 82 -0.38 -10.67 6.01
C ALA A 82 -0.27 -9.24 6.58
N ILE A 83 0.90 -8.59 6.43
CA ILE A 83 1.12 -7.23 6.93
C ILE A 83 0.96 -6.23 5.76
N PRO A 84 0.03 -5.27 5.81
CA PRO A 84 0.07 -4.12 4.92
C PRO A 84 1.21 -3.19 5.34
N VAL A 85 1.90 -2.57 4.38
CA VAL A 85 3.01 -1.64 4.67
C VAL A 85 2.57 -0.55 5.67
N PRO A 86 3.11 -0.51 6.90
CA PRO A 86 2.79 0.54 7.86
C PRO A 86 3.41 1.88 7.44
N LEU A 87 2.59 2.92 7.31
CA LEU A 87 3.00 4.22 6.78
C LEU A 87 3.67 5.14 7.81
N TYR A 88 3.79 4.68 9.07
CA TYR A 88 4.46 5.40 10.17
C TYR A 88 5.89 4.89 10.42
N VAL A 89 6.30 3.78 9.79
CA VAL A 89 7.62 3.17 9.94
C VAL A 89 8.47 3.53 8.72
N GLY A 90 9.71 3.98 8.96
CA GLY A 90 10.66 4.27 7.88
C GLY A 90 11.05 3.00 7.11
N GLU A 91 11.16 3.10 5.78
CA GLU A 91 11.42 1.95 4.88
C GLU A 91 12.67 1.15 5.31
N GLY A 92 13.77 1.81 5.66
CA GLY A 92 15.00 1.13 6.09
C GLY A 92 14.81 0.25 7.33
N THR A 93 14.07 0.75 8.33
CA THR A 93 13.72 -0.01 9.54
C THR A 93 12.82 -1.18 9.19
N LEU A 94 11.77 -0.93 8.40
CA LEU A 94 10.83 -1.98 8.00
C LEU A 94 11.52 -3.10 7.20
N VAL A 95 12.41 -2.75 6.25
CA VAL A 95 13.18 -3.74 5.48
C VAL A 95 14.05 -4.61 6.41
N LYS A 96 14.72 -4.01 7.39
CA LYS A 96 15.55 -4.72 8.36
C LYS A 96 14.71 -5.67 9.22
N ASP A 97 13.58 -5.20 9.74
CA ASP A 97 12.70 -5.97 10.61
C ASP A 97 12.06 -7.14 9.87
N ILE A 98 11.55 -6.91 8.66
CA ILE A 98 10.94 -7.96 7.84
C ILE A 98 12.00 -9.01 7.44
N HIS A 99 13.21 -8.59 7.09
CA HIS A 99 14.30 -9.54 6.82
C HIS A 99 14.60 -10.42 8.04
N ARG A 100 14.66 -9.84 9.24
CA ARG A 100 14.83 -10.60 10.50
C ARG A 100 13.69 -11.59 10.71
N ILE A 101 12.44 -11.14 10.56
CA ILE A 101 11.24 -11.97 10.75
C ILE A 101 11.23 -13.16 9.78
N GLN A 102 11.51 -12.92 8.50
CA GLN A 102 11.51 -13.96 7.47
C GLN A 102 12.59 -15.04 7.71
N ASN A 103 13.72 -14.66 8.31
CA ASN A 103 14.81 -15.59 8.63
C ASN A 103 14.63 -16.31 9.98
N SER A 104 13.53 -16.05 10.70
CA SER A 104 13.24 -16.75 11.95
C SER A 104 12.67 -18.15 11.71
N GLN A 105 12.68 -19.00 12.75
CA GLN A 105 12.09 -20.34 12.68
C GLN A 105 10.56 -20.32 12.49
N LYS A 106 9.89 -19.29 13.02
CA LYS A 106 8.43 -19.14 12.96
C LYS A 106 8.06 -17.72 12.50
N PRO A 107 8.20 -17.40 11.20
CA PRO A 107 8.02 -16.04 10.70
C PRO A 107 6.68 -15.40 11.04
N LEU A 108 5.59 -16.16 11.02
CA LEU A 108 4.26 -15.64 11.35
C LEU A 108 4.15 -15.23 12.84
N ASN A 109 4.74 -16.02 13.75
CA ASN A 109 4.71 -15.70 15.18
C ASN A 109 5.56 -14.45 15.47
N GLU A 110 6.75 -14.37 14.86
CA GLU A 110 7.61 -13.17 14.98
C GLU A 110 6.95 -11.93 14.38
N ALA A 111 6.22 -12.09 13.27
CA ALA A 111 5.40 -11.01 12.69
C ALA A 111 4.30 -10.54 13.66
N ASN A 112 3.62 -11.46 14.34
CA ASN A 112 2.59 -11.11 15.33
C ASN A 112 3.18 -10.34 16.52
N LEU A 113 4.33 -10.80 17.04
CA LEU A 113 5.04 -10.11 18.12
C LEU A 113 5.48 -8.70 17.68
N TRP A 114 6.09 -8.59 16.50
CA TRP A 114 6.51 -7.31 15.95
C TRP A 114 5.32 -6.34 15.76
N LEU A 115 4.15 -6.82 15.32
CA LEU A 115 2.95 -6.00 15.23
C LEU A 115 2.50 -5.50 16.61
N HIS A 116 2.58 -6.32 17.65
CA HIS A 116 2.26 -5.89 19.01
C HIS A 116 3.21 -4.83 19.56
N GLU A 117 4.50 -4.95 19.26
CA GLU A 117 5.52 -4.00 19.70
C GLU A 117 5.41 -2.66 18.95
N THR A 118 5.09 -2.70 17.66
CA THR A 118 5.08 -1.51 16.80
C THR A 118 3.73 -0.78 16.77
N PHE A 119 2.62 -1.51 16.88
CA PHE A 119 1.27 -0.94 16.92
C PHE A 119 0.87 -0.58 18.37
N THR A 120 1.40 0.55 18.85
CA THR A 120 1.12 1.04 20.20
C THR A 120 -0.17 1.86 20.28
N SER A 121 -0.65 2.12 21.51
CA SER A 121 -1.81 2.98 21.76
C SER A 121 -1.62 4.41 21.26
N GLU A 122 -0.38 4.89 21.22
CA GLU A 122 -0.05 6.20 20.66
C GLU A 122 -0.17 6.21 19.13
N ILE A 123 0.24 5.13 18.47
CA ILE A 123 0.08 4.98 17.02
C ILE A 123 -1.40 4.88 16.65
N ALA A 124 -2.18 4.06 17.36
CA ALA A 124 -3.62 3.93 17.15
C ALA A 124 -4.33 5.29 17.34
N ALA A 125 -4.03 6.00 18.43
CA ALA A 125 -4.60 7.31 18.73
C ALA A 125 -4.25 8.36 17.66
N ALA A 126 -2.97 8.44 17.25
CA ALA A 126 -2.53 9.39 16.25
C ALA A 126 -3.18 9.12 14.87
N TYR A 127 -3.32 7.85 14.47
CA TYR A 127 -4.05 7.52 13.24
C TYR A 127 -5.53 7.87 13.32
N PHE A 128 -6.18 7.53 14.44
CA PHE A 128 -7.57 7.84 14.67
C PHE A 128 -7.82 9.35 14.58
N ASN A 129 -7.12 10.12 15.40
CA ASN A 129 -7.32 11.56 15.55
C ASN A 129 -6.98 12.33 14.26
N LYS A 130 -5.84 12.02 13.62
CA LYS A 130 -5.32 12.84 12.52
C LYS A 130 -5.73 12.38 11.13
N TYR A 131 -6.11 11.12 10.95
CA TYR A 131 -6.37 10.56 9.62
C TYR A 131 -7.79 10.01 9.51
N LEU A 132 -8.20 9.10 10.39
CA LEU A 132 -9.53 8.47 10.32
C LEU A 132 -10.64 9.48 10.65
N CYS A 133 -10.42 10.36 11.63
CA CYS A 133 -11.34 11.45 11.95
C CYS A 133 -11.40 12.54 10.87
N ALA A 134 -10.32 12.72 10.09
CA ALA A 134 -10.27 13.68 8.98
C ALA A 134 -10.77 13.10 7.66
N SER A 135 -10.88 11.77 7.57
CA SER A 135 -11.33 11.04 6.38
C SER A 135 -12.82 11.21 6.16
N GLU A 136 -13.18 11.59 4.95
CA GLU A 136 -14.56 11.58 4.49
C GLU A 136 -14.99 10.19 4.03
N SER A 137 -14.07 9.27 3.71
CA SER A 137 -14.42 7.88 3.39
C SER A 137 -14.85 7.10 4.62
N PHE A 138 -14.44 7.56 5.81
CA PHE A 138 -14.81 6.98 7.10
C PHE A 138 -15.72 7.89 7.93
N SER A 139 -16.34 8.92 7.33
CA SER A 139 -17.10 9.95 8.06
C SER A 139 -18.20 9.38 8.94
N GLU A 140 -18.93 8.38 8.44
CA GLU A 140 -20.05 7.70 9.11
C GLU A 140 -19.61 6.59 10.06
N TYR A 141 -18.33 6.21 10.06
CA TYR A 141 -17.84 5.01 10.77
C TYR A 141 -16.85 5.34 11.90
N LYS A 142 -16.62 6.62 12.20
CA LYS A 142 -15.67 7.07 13.23
C LYS A 142 -15.95 6.45 14.60
N THR A 143 -17.23 6.38 14.98
CA THR A 143 -17.63 5.78 16.26
C THR A 143 -17.28 4.29 16.31
N ILE A 144 -17.60 3.53 15.24
CA ILE A 144 -17.26 2.09 15.16
C ILE A 144 -15.74 1.89 15.23
N ILE A 145 -14.97 2.73 14.54
CA ILE A 145 -13.51 2.68 14.60
C ILE A 145 -13.03 2.93 16.03
N PHE A 146 -13.54 3.95 16.71
CA PHE A 146 -13.14 4.25 18.09
C PHE A 146 -13.49 3.12 19.04
N GLU A 147 -14.72 2.62 18.99
CA GLU A 147 -15.19 1.47 19.78
C GLU A 147 -14.38 0.21 19.50
N SER A 148 -13.91 0.01 18.26
CA SER A 148 -13.01 -1.11 17.94
C SER A 148 -11.63 -0.96 18.58
N ILE A 149 -11.12 0.28 18.72
CA ILE A 149 -9.86 0.56 19.42
C ILE A 149 -10.05 0.25 20.90
N GLU A 150 -11.14 0.71 21.51
CA GLU A 150 -11.48 0.39 22.90
C GLU A 150 -11.61 -1.10 23.11
N ALA A 151 -12.35 -1.80 22.25
CA ALA A 151 -12.52 -3.25 22.29
C ALA A 151 -11.17 -3.98 22.24
N TYR A 152 -10.25 -3.53 21.39
CA TYR A 152 -8.90 -4.10 21.32
C TYR A 152 -8.14 -3.92 22.65
N TYR A 153 -8.15 -2.72 23.24
CA TYR A 153 -7.49 -2.46 24.52
C TYR A 153 -8.24 -3.02 25.75
N LEU A 154 -9.48 -3.50 25.59
CA LEU A 154 -10.22 -4.33 26.55
C LEU A 154 -9.94 -5.84 26.37
N GLY A 155 -9.22 -6.23 25.31
CA GLY A 155 -8.96 -7.61 24.89
C GLY A 155 -10.15 -8.34 24.30
N LEU A 156 -11.13 -7.61 23.78
CA LEU A 156 -12.28 -8.16 23.09
C LEU A 156 -11.89 -8.45 21.62
N ASP A 157 -10.86 -9.27 21.42
CA ASP A 157 -10.16 -9.44 20.13
C ASP A 157 -11.12 -9.75 18.97
N HIS A 158 -12.06 -10.68 19.17
CA HIS A 158 -13.09 -11.03 18.19
C HIS A 158 -13.93 -9.81 17.77
N ILE A 159 -14.40 -9.01 18.74
CA ILE A 159 -15.27 -7.85 18.50
C ILE A 159 -14.47 -6.74 17.81
N ALA A 160 -13.26 -6.47 18.29
CA ALA A 160 -12.38 -5.46 17.72
C ALA A 160 -12.07 -5.75 16.24
N ILE A 161 -11.79 -7.01 15.91
CA ILE A 161 -11.45 -7.41 14.54
C ILE A 161 -12.70 -7.44 13.65
N MET A 162 -13.78 -8.08 14.09
CA MET A 162 -15.00 -8.23 13.28
C MET A 162 -15.68 -6.89 12.99
N SER A 163 -15.64 -5.93 13.93
CA SER A 163 -16.22 -4.61 13.72
C SER A 163 -15.52 -3.80 12.62
N LEU A 164 -14.22 -4.00 12.40
CA LEU A 164 -13.46 -3.25 11.40
C LEU A 164 -13.58 -3.78 9.97
N PHE A 165 -13.96 -5.04 9.75
CA PHE A 165 -14.13 -5.58 8.39
C PHE A 165 -15.23 -4.85 7.59
N PRO A 166 -16.45 -4.68 8.12
CA PRO A 166 -17.50 -3.88 7.46
C PRO A 166 -17.09 -2.42 7.22
N VAL A 167 -16.38 -1.82 8.18
CA VAL A 167 -15.86 -0.44 8.05
C VAL A 167 -14.85 -0.35 6.92
N PHE A 168 -13.92 -1.31 6.84
CA PHE A 168 -12.95 -1.38 5.75
C PHE A 168 -13.65 -1.52 4.39
N GLU A 169 -14.63 -2.42 4.27
CA GLU A 169 -15.42 -2.56 3.03
C GLU A 169 -16.16 -1.29 2.63
N ALA A 170 -16.74 -0.59 3.60
CA ALA A 170 -17.40 0.68 3.35
C ALA A 170 -16.41 1.76 2.91
N GLY A 171 -15.22 1.81 3.52
CA GLY A 171 -14.12 2.68 3.09
C GLY A 171 -13.68 2.40 1.65
N LEU A 172 -13.55 1.13 1.26
CA LEU A 172 -13.25 0.74 -0.12
C LEU A 172 -14.33 1.19 -1.10
N ARG A 173 -15.62 1.01 -0.77
CA ARG A 173 -16.75 1.53 -1.57
C ARG A 173 -16.68 3.04 -1.73
N ASN A 174 -16.40 3.76 -0.65
CA ASN A 174 -16.34 5.21 -0.66
C ASN A 174 -15.18 5.74 -1.51
N ILE A 175 -13.99 5.12 -1.41
CA ILE A 175 -12.86 5.43 -2.31
C ILE A 175 -13.17 5.06 -3.76
N GLN A 176 -13.82 3.92 -4.00
CA GLN A 176 -14.23 3.50 -5.34
C GLN A 176 -15.15 4.53 -6.01
N ARG A 177 -16.10 5.08 -5.24
CA ARG A 177 -16.99 6.14 -5.71
C ARG A 177 -16.26 7.47 -5.89
N LYS A 178 -15.58 7.96 -4.85
CA LYS A 178 -15.03 9.32 -4.78
C LYS A 178 -13.76 9.50 -5.61
N VAL A 179 -12.84 8.53 -5.53
CA VAL A 179 -11.50 8.64 -6.12
C VAL A 179 -11.41 7.88 -7.44
N LEU A 180 -12.05 6.71 -7.52
CA LEU A 180 -11.98 5.85 -8.72
C LEU A 180 -13.12 6.11 -9.72
N ASN A 181 -14.13 6.92 -9.35
CA ASN A 181 -15.31 7.26 -10.15
C ASN A 181 -16.02 6.02 -10.73
N LYS A 182 -16.21 4.98 -9.91
CA LYS A 182 -16.93 3.74 -10.28
C LYS A 182 -18.20 3.57 -9.46
N ASP A 183 -19.10 2.74 -9.98
CA ASP A 183 -20.34 2.35 -9.30
C ASP A 183 -20.03 1.72 -7.92
N PRO A 184 -20.64 2.20 -6.82
CA PRO A 184 -20.43 1.67 -5.48
C PRO A 184 -21.26 0.42 -5.15
N SER A 185 -22.21 0.02 -5.99
CA SER A 185 -23.21 -1.02 -5.69
C SER A 185 -22.63 -2.42 -5.48
N ASN A 186 -21.46 -2.71 -6.06
CA ASN A 186 -20.72 -3.94 -5.78
C ASN A 186 -19.21 -3.71 -5.93
N VAL A 187 -18.44 -3.93 -4.85
CA VAL A 187 -16.96 -3.92 -4.91
C VAL A 187 -16.52 -5.34 -5.20
N SER A 188 -16.49 -5.73 -6.48
CA SER A 188 -15.77 -6.94 -6.81
C SER A 188 -14.27 -6.69 -6.61
N ALA A 189 -13.56 -7.67 -6.03
CA ALA A 189 -12.12 -7.55 -5.83
C ALA A 189 -11.37 -7.21 -7.13
N ALA A 190 -11.83 -7.77 -8.26
CA ALA A 190 -11.27 -7.52 -9.57
C ALA A 190 -11.46 -6.07 -10.04
N GLU A 191 -12.64 -5.48 -9.83
CA GLU A 191 -12.92 -4.09 -10.22
C GLU A 191 -12.16 -3.08 -9.38
N PHE A 192 -12.05 -3.34 -8.08
CA PHE A 192 -11.25 -2.51 -7.18
C PHE A 192 -9.78 -2.57 -7.54
N GLU A 193 -9.23 -3.77 -7.75
CA GLU A 193 -7.83 -3.93 -8.20
C GLU A 193 -7.59 -3.22 -9.53
N LYS A 194 -8.52 -3.34 -10.48
CA LYS A 194 -8.47 -2.59 -11.75
C LYS A 194 -8.50 -1.08 -11.52
N GLY A 195 -9.32 -0.60 -10.59
CA GLY A 195 -9.40 0.81 -10.22
C GLY A 195 -8.10 1.33 -9.62
N LEU A 196 -7.42 0.56 -8.76
CA LEU A 196 -6.09 0.93 -8.24
C LEU A 196 -5.05 1.03 -9.36
N LYS A 197 -5.06 0.11 -10.35
CA LYS A 197 -4.18 0.21 -11.52
C LYS A 197 -4.46 1.47 -12.34
N GLU A 198 -5.73 1.81 -12.55
CA GLU A 198 -6.16 3.02 -13.26
C GLU A 198 -5.75 4.29 -12.50
N LEU A 199 -5.85 4.29 -11.17
CA LEU A 199 -5.39 5.38 -10.31
C LEU A 199 -3.87 5.59 -10.44
N ILE A 200 -3.07 4.52 -10.36
CA ILE A 200 -1.61 4.60 -10.55
C ILE A 200 -1.27 5.23 -11.91
N LEU A 201 -1.92 4.75 -12.98
CA LEU A 201 -1.70 5.26 -14.33
C LEU A 201 -2.09 6.74 -14.45
N THR A 202 -3.25 7.12 -13.91
CA THR A 202 -3.76 8.50 -13.99
C THR A 202 -2.88 9.46 -13.19
N TRP A 203 -2.55 9.09 -11.95
CA TRP A 203 -1.69 9.89 -11.08
C TRP A 203 -0.27 10.03 -11.64
N GLY A 204 0.33 8.92 -12.06
CA GLY A 204 1.67 8.89 -12.64
C GLY A 204 1.78 9.73 -13.91
N ARG A 205 0.81 9.59 -14.83
CA ARG A 205 0.74 10.40 -16.06
C ARG A 205 0.58 11.88 -15.78
N GLY A 206 -0.23 12.25 -14.78
CA GLY A 206 -0.40 13.65 -14.37
C GLY A 206 0.90 14.28 -13.89
N ARG A 207 1.75 13.51 -13.19
CA ARG A 207 3.07 13.96 -12.70
C ARG A 207 4.15 14.06 -13.77
N LEU A 208 3.95 13.39 -14.91
CA LEU A 208 4.85 13.39 -16.07
C LEU A 208 4.16 13.97 -17.31
N SER A 209 3.28 14.94 -17.12
CA SER A 209 2.47 15.53 -18.20
C SER A 209 3.30 16.20 -19.28
N GLN A 210 4.51 16.69 -18.96
CA GLN A 210 5.44 17.21 -19.96
C GLN A 210 5.95 16.14 -20.94
N TYR A 211 5.92 14.86 -20.57
CA TYR A 211 6.44 13.78 -21.40
C TYR A 211 5.33 13.17 -22.26
N VAL A 212 5.41 13.41 -23.58
CA VAL A 212 4.48 12.81 -24.53
C VAL A 212 4.64 11.29 -24.59
N TRP A 213 5.84 10.78 -24.27
CA TRP A 213 6.16 9.35 -24.21
C TRP A 213 7.11 9.01 -23.05
N HIS A 214 6.88 7.84 -22.43
CA HIS A 214 7.75 7.25 -21.41
C HIS A 214 7.58 5.72 -21.41
N PRO A 215 8.44 4.95 -20.70
CA PRO A 215 8.33 3.49 -20.67
C PRO A 215 6.92 3.02 -20.30
N GLY A 216 6.39 2.09 -21.09
CA GLY A 216 5.05 1.51 -20.97
C GLY A 216 3.91 2.30 -21.58
N LYS A 217 4.04 3.63 -21.76
CA LYS A 217 2.94 4.51 -22.21
C LYS A 217 2.44 4.08 -23.59
N GLY A 218 1.16 3.71 -23.66
CA GLY A 218 0.48 3.35 -24.91
C GLY A 218 0.72 1.92 -25.41
N TYR A 219 1.69 1.17 -24.88
CA TYR A 219 2.02 -0.16 -25.40
C TYR A 219 2.07 -1.29 -24.36
N ASN A 220 2.29 -0.99 -23.07
CA ASN A 220 2.30 -2.01 -22.01
C ASN A 220 2.00 -1.38 -20.64
N LYS A 221 0.76 -1.55 -20.17
CA LYS A 221 0.28 -1.00 -18.90
C LYS A 221 1.07 -1.51 -17.68
N GLN A 222 1.55 -2.76 -17.69
CA GLN A 222 2.31 -3.29 -16.56
C GLN A 222 3.69 -2.64 -16.48
N VAL A 223 4.38 -2.48 -17.62
CA VAL A 223 5.65 -1.74 -17.68
C VAL A 223 5.46 -0.29 -17.27
N GLU A 224 4.33 0.31 -17.62
CA GLU A 224 3.98 1.69 -17.25
C GLU A 224 3.76 1.84 -15.74
N ILE A 225 3.03 0.91 -15.13
CA ILE A 225 2.85 0.85 -13.67
C ILE A 225 4.21 0.67 -12.99
N ASP A 226 5.02 -0.30 -13.42
CA ASP A 226 6.34 -0.55 -12.85
C ASP A 226 7.23 0.70 -12.95
N PHE A 227 7.23 1.36 -14.11
CA PHE A 227 7.93 2.63 -14.30
C PHE A 227 7.47 3.69 -13.28
N PHE A 228 6.16 3.88 -13.10
CA PHE A 228 5.64 4.84 -12.12
C PHE A 228 5.98 4.49 -10.68
N THR A 229 6.01 3.20 -10.30
CA THR A 229 6.47 2.83 -8.95
C THR A 229 7.95 3.13 -8.71
N HIS A 230 8.76 3.29 -9.76
CA HIS A 230 10.17 3.67 -9.63
C HIS A 230 10.37 5.18 -9.57
N THR A 231 9.50 5.97 -10.20
CA THR A 231 9.65 7.43 -10.32
C THR A 231 8.73 8.20 -9.38
N ASN A 232 7.70 7.56 -8.83
CA ASN A 232 6.70 8.19 -8.00
C ASN A 232 6.40 7.34 -6.74
N PRO A 233 6.81 7.80 -5.54
CA PRO A 233 6.57 7.07 -4.30
C PRO A 233 5.08 6.83 -3.99
N GLN A 234 4.17 7.72 -4.41
CA GLN A 234 2.74 7.52 -4.21
C GLN A 234 2.22 6.35 -5.02
N CYS A 235 2.64 6.24 -6.28
CA CYS A 235 2.31 5.10 -7.13
C CYS A 235 2.84 3.79 -6.55
N ASP A 236 4.03 3.82 -5.93
CA ASP A 236 4.62 2.65 -5.29
C ASP A 236 3.81 2.18 -4.08
N VAL A 237 3.39 3.09 -3.19
CA VAL A 237 2.53 2.77 -2.03
C VAL A 237 1.16 2.25 -2.48
N ILE A 238 0.52 2.87 -3.48
CA ILE A 238 -0.76 2.38 -4.02
C ILE A 238 -0.62 0.98 -4.61
N ASN A 239 0.49 0.71 -5.31
CA ASN A 239 0.73 -0.61 -5.89
C ASN A 239 1.06 -1.66 -4.81
N ALA A 240 1.74 -1.29 -3.73
CA ALA A 240 1.90 -2.13 -2.56
C ALA A 240 0.54 -2.50 -1.95
N PHE A 241 -0.32 -1.50 -1.66
CA PHE A 241 -1.66 -1.79 -1.16
C PHE A 241 -2.47 -2.69 -2.10
N ARG A 242 -2.37 -2.48 -3.42
CA ARG A 242 -3.00 -3.34 -4.43
C ARG A 242 -2.58 -4.81 -4.26
N LEU A 243 -1.28 -5.06 -4.09
CA LEU A 243 -0.75 -6.42 -3.90
C LEU A 243 -1.27 -7.05 -2.61
N PHE A 244 -1.26 -6.31 -1.50
CA PHE A 244 -1.81 -6.77 -0.23
C PHE A 244 -3.31 -7.09 -0.33
N PHE A 245 -4.08 -6.18 -0.93
CA PHE A 245 -5.52 -6.35 -1.14
C PHE A 245 -5.84 -7.64 -1.90
N SER A 246 -5.19 -7.87 -3.06
CA SER A 246 -5.45 -9.06 -3.88
C SER A 246 -4.80 -10.34 -3.34
N GLY A 247 -3.65 -10.21 -2.68
CA GLY A 247 -2.81 -11.33 -2.26
C GLY A 247 -3.11 -11.85 -0.86
N VAL A 248 -3.83 -11.07 -0.04
CA VAL A 248 -4.16 -11.42 1.35
C VAL A 248 -5.66 -11.34 1.57
N LEU A 249 -6.22 -10.14 1.57
CA LEU A 249 -7.60 -9.90 2.00
C LEU A 249 -8.65 -10.53 1.08
N TYR A 250 -8.46 -10.43 -0.24
CA TYR A 250 -9.40 -10.93 -1.26
C TYR A 250 -8.82 -12.10 -2.08
N LYS A 251 -7.81 -12.80 -1.54
CA LYS A 251 -7.28 -14.01 -2.16
C LYS A 251 -8.37 -15.06 -2.27
N SER A 252 -8.57 -15.61 -3.47
CA SER A 252 -9.60 -16.64 -3.72
C SER A 252 -9.38 -17.89 -2.88
N SER A 253 -10.44 -18.35 -2.23
CA SER A 253 -10.43 -19.53 -1.36
C SER A 253 -10.31 -20.87 -2.12
N HIS A 254 -10.60 -20.89 -3.42
CA HIS A 254 -10.58 -22.12 -4.24
C HIS A 254 -9.18 -22.52 -4.74
N ARG A 255 -8.16 -21.65 -4.59
CA ARG A 255 -6.80 -21.95 -5.06
C ARG A 255 -5.92 -22.49 -3.93
N GLY A 256 -6.19 -23.73 -3.51
CA GLY A 256 -5.27 -24.77 -2.99
C GLY A 256 -4.12 -24.45 -2.03
N GLY A 257 -3.93 -23.22 -1.56
CA GLY A 257 -2.90 -22.83 -0.61
C GLY A 257 -3.48 -22.69 0.79
N SER A 258 -2.65 -22.93 1.80
CA SER A 258 -2.90 -22.49 3.18
C SER A 258 -3.28 -20.99 3.16
N LEU A 259 -4.56 -20.69 3.35
CA LEU A 259 -5.04 -19.32 3.50
C LEU A 259 -4.81 -18.92 4.95
N ASN A 260 -4.03 -17.88 5.19
CA ASN A 260 -3.96 -17.25 6.51
C ASN A 260 -5.39 -16.89 6.97
N GLY A 261 -5.73 -17.12 8.25
CA GLY A 261 -7.02 -16.75 8.85
C GLY A 261 -7.39 -15.29 8.65
N PHE A 262 -6.40 -14.42 8.41
CA PHE A 262 -6.58 -13.02 8.03
C PHE A 262 -6.99 -12.81 6.56
N ASN A 263 -8.12 -13.39 6.16
CA ASN A 263 -8.73 -13.22 4.83
C ASN A 263 -10.20 -12.79 5.00
N ARG A 264 -10.67 -11.82 4.20
CA ARG A 264 -12.02 -11.26 4.33
C ARG A 264 -13.11 -12.33 4.31
N HIS A 265 -13.04 -13.26 3.36
CA HIS A 265 -14.07 -14.29 3.22
C HIS A 265 -14.05 -15.24 4.43
N LEU A 266 -12.87 -15.61 4.92
CA LEU A 266 -12.74 -16.47 6.09
C LEU A 266 -13.26 -15.81 7.37
N VAL A 267 -12.93 -14.54 7.60
CA VAL A 267 -13.37 -13.80 8.79
C VAL A 267 -14.86 -13.51 8.77
N VAL A 268 -15.39 -12.94 7.67
CA VAL A 268 -16.80 -12.52 7.59
C VAL A 268 -17.76 -13.71 7.69
N HIS A 269 -17.36 -14.89 7.21
CA HIS A 269 -18.18 -16.10 7.28
C HIS A 269 -17.77 -17.05 8.42
N LEU A 270 -16.85 -16.64 9.31
CA LEU A 270 -16.36 -17.42 10.45
C LEU A 270 -15.90 -18.84 10.06
N LEU A 271 -15.23 -18.96 8.91
CA LEU A 271 -14.81 -20.25 8.34
C LEU A 271 -13.50 -20.78 8.95
N ARG A 272 -12.74 -19.92 9.64
CA ARG A 272 -11.60 -20.30 10.48
C ARG A 272 -11.62 -19.45 11.74
N ASN A 273 -11.27 -20.02 12.88
CA ASN A 273 -11.31 -19.33 14.17
C ASN A 273 -10.00 -18.62 14.55
N ASP A 274 -8.92 -18.82 13.79
CA ASP A 274 -7.61 -18.18 14.01
C ASP A 274 -7.61 -16.68 13.66
N PHE A 275 -8.72 -16.13 13.17
CA PHE A 275 -8.85 -14.70 12.94
C PHE A 275 -8.77 -13.87 14.21
N ASN A 276 -9.08 -14.45 15.37
CA ASN A 276 -9.09 -13.79 16.67
C ASN A 276 -7.69 -13.51 17.22
N GLU A 277 -6.64 -13.97 16.54
CA GLU A 277 -5.25 -13.64 16.85
C GLU A 277 -5.08 -12.10 16.96
N PRO A 278 -4.71 -11.55 18.14
CA PRO A 278 -4.83 -10.12 18.41
C PRO A 278 -4.07 -9.22 17.42
N SER A 279 -2.96 -9.68 16.87
CA SER A 279 -2.19 -8.95 15.84
C SER A 279 -2.98 -8.72 14.54
N ASN A 280 -4.05 -9.47 14.28
CA ASN A 280 -4.96 -9.22 13.15
C ASN A 280 -5.73 -7.91 13.28
N TYR A 281 -5.96 -7.41 14.50
CA TYR A 281 -6.52 -6.07 14.70
C TYR A 281 -5.59 -5.00 14.11
N ALA A 282 -4.29 -5.08 14.42
CA ALA A 282 -3.30 -4.18 13.85
C ALA A 282 -3.27 -4.28 12.32
N ARG A 283 -3.36 -5.50 11.75
CA ARG A 283 -3.40 -5.69 10.28
C ARG A 283 -4.59 -4.99 9.63
N ILE A 284 -5.81 -5.17 10.14
CA ILE A 284 -7.00 -4.53 9.54
C ILE A 284 -7.00 -3.03 9.77
N PHE A 285 -6.55 -2.57 10.94
CA PHE A 285 -6.41 -1.15 11.24
C PHE A 285 -5.41 -0.48 10.28
N LEU A 286 -4.24 -1.08 10.07
CA LEU A 286 -3.26 -0.60 9.10
C LEU A 286 -3.80 -0.64 7.66
N ALA A 287 -4.69 -1.59 7.32
CA ALA A 287 -5.37 -1.57 6.04
C ALA A 287 -6.30 -0.35 5.86
N LEU A 288 -6.98 0.11 6.93
CA LEU A 288 -7.74 1.38 6.91
C LEU A 288 -6.82 2.57 6.60
N THR A 289 -5.59 2.57 7.12
CA THR A 289 -4.63 3.67 6.84
C THR A 289 -4.28 3.76 5.35
N GLN A 290 -4.29 2.65 4.62
CA GLN A 290 -4.06 2.65 3.17
C GLN A 290 -5.22 3.31 2.41
N VAL A 291 -6.45 3.14 2.90
CA VAL A 291 -7.64 3.83 2.38
C VAL A 291 -7.49 5.34 2.59
N THR A 292 -7.07 5.78 3.79
CA THR A 292 -6.83 7.20 4.05
C THR A 292 -5.68 7.77 3.22
N PHE A 293 -4.64 6.97 2.93
CA PHE A 293 -3.55 7.39 2.05
C PHE A 293 -4.06 7.65 0.62
N ILE A 294 -4.88 6.76 0.07
CA ILE A 294 -5.50 6.98 -1.25
C ILE A 294 -6.39 8.22 -1.23
N GLU A 295 -7.17 8.42 -0.17
CA GLU A 295 -8.01 9.62 -0.01
C GLU A 295 -7.18 10.91 -0.01
N SER A 296 -6.03 10.91 0.67
CA SER A 296 -5.16 12.09 0.80
C SER A 296 -4.61 12.62 -0.54
N LEU A 297 -4.70 11.82 -1.61
CA LEU A 297 -4.33 12.25 -2.96
C LEU A 297 -5.26 13.36 -3.49
N GLN A 298 -6.49 13.43 -2.98
CA GLN A 298 -7.52 14.38 -3.40
C GLN A 298 -8.14 15.16 -2.23
N ASN A 299 -8.04 14.66 -0.99
CA ASN A 299 -8.54 15.31 0.21
C ASN A 299 -7.40 15.92 1.04
N THR A 300 -7.31 17.25 1.06
CA THR A 300 -6.28 17.99 1.80
C THR A 300 -6.45 17.94 3.33
N ASN A 301 -7.62 17.51 3.83
CA ASN A 301 -7.86 17.38 5.27
C ASN A 301 -7.16 16.16 5.86
N VAL A 302 -6.93 15.12 5.05
CA VAL A 302 -6.19 13.93 5.46
C VAL A 302 -4.69 14.18 5.24
N PRO A 303 -3.85 14.11 6.29
CA PRO A 303 -2.41 14.30 6.11
C PRO A 303 -1.81 13.24 5.18
N PHE A 304 -0.98 13.68 4.24
CA PHE A 304 -0.27 12.79 3.33
C PHE A 304 0.88 12.02 4.00
N SER A 305 1.64 12.70 4.87
CA SER A 305 2.81 12.13 5.55
C SER A 305 2.53 11.89 7.04
N TRP A 306 3.27 10.95 7.64
CA TRP A 306 3.23 10.72 9.08
C TRP A 306 3.52 12.00 9.89
N ARG A 307 2.54 12.43 10.69
CA ARG A 307 2.59 13.64 11.53
C ARG A 307 3.16 13.43 12.94
N GLY A 308 3.63 12.22 13.26
CA GLY A 308 4.06 11.89 14.62
C GLY A 308 2.93 11.83 15.63
N VAL A 309 3.29 11.70 16.91
CA VAL A 309 2.38 11.67 18.06
C VAL A 309 2.45 13.01 18.78
N ASN A 310 1.31 13.63 19.09
CA ASN A 310 1.21 14.88 19.84
C ASN A 310 0.51 14.67 21.20
N GLU A 311 0.30 15.76 21.93
CA GLU A 311 -0.27 15.69 23.28
C GLU A 311 -1.73 15.21 23.31
N ASP A 312 -2.53 15.55 22.31
CA ASP A 312 -3.93 15.08 22.24
C ASP A 312 -4.00 13.58 21.94
N ASP A 313 -3.11 13.08 21.09
CA ASP A 313 -2.97 11.63 20.84
C ASP A 313 -2.53 10.91 22.13
N ARG A 314 -1.65 11.52 22.93
CA ARG A 314 -1.22 10.96 24.23
C ARG A 314 -2.36 10.89 25.24
N LYS A 315 -3.27 11.86 25.26
CA LYS A 315 -4.46 11.80 26.14
C LYS A 315 -5.33 10.60 25.79
N ILE A 316 -5.62 10.40 24.51
CA ILE A 316 -6.39 9.22 24.04
C ILE A 316 -5.61 7.94 24.34
N SER A 317 -4.31 7.91 24.10
CA SER A 317 -3.44 6.77 24.40
C SER A 317 -3.45 6.41 25.91
N ASN A 318 -3.42 7.41 26.80
CA ASN A 318 -3.49 7.19 28.25
C ASN A 318 -4.85 6.60 28.68
N TYR A 319 -5.94 7.03 28.04
CA TYR A 319 -7.24 6.39 28.21
C TYR A 319 -7.18 4.90 27.80
N MET A 320 -6.61 4.58 26.64
CA MET A 320 -6.45 3.19 26.19
C MET A 320 -5.54 2.34 27.10
N ARG A 321 -4.48 2.94 27.66
CA ARG A 321 -3.63 2.28 28.67
C ARG A 321 -4.43 1.96 29.94
N THR A 322 -5.29 2.88 30.38
CA THR A 322 -6.18 2.66 31.52
C THR A 322 -7.13 1.49 31.28
N LEU A 323 -7.70 1.38 30.07
CA LEU A 323 -8.51 0.22 29.69
C LEU A 323 -7.72 -1.10 29.79
N THR A 324 -6.46 -1.07 29.35
CA THR A 324 -5.56 -2.22 29.38
C THR A 324 -5.28 -2.66 30.82
N ASP A 325 -4.87 -1.72 31.67
CA ASP A 325 -4.43 -2.00 33.03
C ASP A 325 -5.60 -2.42 33.94
N GLN A 326 -6.74 -1.75 33.82
CA GLN A 326 -7.89 -1.95 34.71
C GLN A 326 -8.82 -3.08 34.27
N PHE A 327 -8.94 -3.35 32.97
CA PHE A 327 -9.94 -4.30 32.46
C PHE A 327 -9.31 -5.46 31.70
N PHE A 328 -8.41 -5.20 30.75
CA PHE A 328 -7.85 -6.29 29.94
C PHE A 328 -7.06 -7.31 30.76
N LEU A 329 -6.09 -6.84 31.55
CA LEU A 329 -5.24 -7.72 32.35
C LEU A 329 -6.07 -8.55 33.36
N PRO A 330 -7.03 -7.98 34.11
CA PRO A 330 -7.93 -8.77 34.95
C PRO A 330 -8.83 -9.72 34.16
N ARG A 331 -9.43 -9.26 33.06
CA ARG A 331 -10.33 -10.09 32.23
C ARG A 331 -9.63 -11.31 31.65
N ARG A 332 -8.38 -11.19 31.21
CA ARG A 332 -7.60 -12.35 30.74
C ARG A 332 -7.41 -13.41 31.83
N LYS A 333 -7.24 -13.02 33.09
CA LYS A 333 -7.16 -13.97 34.22
C LYS A 333 -8.47 -14.72 34.40
N ILE A 334 -9.61 -14.02 34.29
CA ILE A 334 -10.94 -14.62 34.40
C ILE A 334 -11.20 -15.61 33.26
N LEU A 335 -10.94 -15.21 32.01
CA LEU A 335 -11.19 -16.06 30.85
C LEU A 335 -10.39 -17.36 30.87
N ARG A 336 -9.11 -17.30 31.28
CA ARG A 336 -8.28 -18.51 31.49
C ARG A 336 -8.83 -19.45 32.56
N GLY A 337 -9.66 -18.97 33.47
CA GLY A 337 -10.31 -19.78 34.50
C GLY A 337 -11.70 -20.31 34.11
N ILE A 338 -12.32 -19.80 33.04
CA ILE A 338 -13.67 -20.18 32.59
C ILE A 338 -13.61 -21.12 31.39
N CYS A 339 -12.65 -20.90 30.49
CA CYS A 339 -12.45 -21.71 29.30
C CYS A 339 -11.01 -22.23 29.37
N ASP A 340 -10.84 -23.56 29.31
CA ASP A 340 -9.55 -24.17 28.99
C ASP A 340 -9.15 -23.72 27.58
N TYR A 341 -8.33 -22.66 27.50
CA TYR A 341 -7.86 -22.03 26.27
C TYR A 341 -6.39 -22.34 26.02
#